data_AF-A0A2S8G7K0-F1
#
_entry.id   AF-A0A2S8G7K0-F1
#
_cell.length_a   1.000
_cell.length_b   1.000
_cell.length_c   1.000
_cell.angle_alpha   90.00
_cell.angle_beta   90.00
_cell.angle_gamma   90.00
#
_symmetry.space_group_name_H-M   'P 1'
#
loop_
_entity.id
_entity.type
_entity.pdbx_description
1 polymer ?
#
loop_
_entity_poly.entity_id
_entity_poly.type
_entity_poly.pdbx_seq_one_letter_code
_entity_poly.pdbx_strand_id
1 'polypeptide(L)'
;MRVAEDHTYFVGADDWGFSVWVHNRYEARQLADGAWEVYHTVDGSVEGVRYASKIEAEKAAKLFNEDAAKAAAALAENGGLGKLVKVHSPDSAADALAKRLGGESRVKFSNGPGNEFDAVSDLYVAQSKPANFVVNKVFRDQAKATFETAIQSGRKPYFHFEGPPHRDVLRKLEEYGKRYGVEPVIDFTPLN
;
A
#
# COMPACT_ATOMS: atom_id res chain seq x y z
N MET A 1 9.48 13.51 37.13
CA MET A 1 8.96 13.87 35.79
C MET A 1 9.20 12.65 34.91
N ARG A 2 8.15 11.88 34.59
CA ARG A 2 8.23 10.68 33.75
C ARG A 2 8.19 11.14 32.30
N VAL A 3 9.22 10.83 31.52
CA VAL A 3 9.20 10.98 30.06
C VAL A 3 8.92 9.61 29.50
N ALA A 4 7.72 9.48 28.95
CA ALA A 4 7.30 8.39 28.09
C ALA A 4 7.79 8.65 26.66
N GLU A 5 7.62 7.62 25.84
CA GLU A 5 7.49 7.61 24.37
C GLU A 5 8.59 6.80 23.69
N ASP A 6 8.14 5.74 23.03
CA ASP A 6 8.90 4.74 22.32
C ASP A 6 9.69 5.35 21.16
N HIS A 7 11.02 5.34 21.26
CA HIS A 7 11.88 5.68 20.13
C HIS A 7 12.07 4.44 19.26
N THR A 8 11.20 4.25 18.26
CA THR A 8 11.51 3.40 17.10
C THR A 8 12.44 4.20 16.18
N TYR A 9 13.73 3.88 16.19
CA TYR A 9 14.70 4.50 15.29
C TYR A 9 14.60 3.87 13.89
N PHE A 10 14.14 4.64 12.92
CA PHE A 10 14.24 4.30 11.50
C PHE A 10 15.63 4.67 11.02
N VAL A 11 16.46 3.69 10.69
CA VAL A 11 17.69 3.92 9.91
C VAL A 11 17.34 3.64 8.45
N GLY A 12 16.83 4.66 7.76
CA GLY A 12 16.63 4.63 6.31
C GLY A 12 17.79 5.33 5.62
N ALA A 13 18.40 4.66 4.62
CA ALA A 13 19.19 5.32 3.59
C ALA A 13 18.26 5.75 2.44
N ASP A 14 18.61 6.84 1.75
CA ASP A 14 17.77 7.58 0.79
C ASP A 14 17.38 6.83 -0.50
N ASP A 15 17.74 5.54 -0.64
CA ASP A 15 17.57 4.80 -1.88
C ASP A 15 16.29 3.94 -1.92
N TRP A 16 16.06 2.96 -1.03
CA TRP A 16 15.06 1.90 -1.29
C TRP A 16 14.06 1.67 -0.15
N GLY A 17 12.80 1.45 -0.55
CA GLY A 17 11.64 1.30 0.33
C GLY A 17 11.78 0.18 1.37
N PHE A 18 11.25 0.42 2.56
CA PHE A 18 11.27 -0.54 3.65
C PHE A 18 10.16 -1.58 3.47
N SER A 19 10.51 -2.85 3.69
CA SER A 19 9.56 -3.91 3.97
C SER A 19 9.59 -4.16 5.47
N VAL A 20 8.54 -3.81 6.21
CA VAL A 20 8.42 -4.20 7.62
C VAL A 20 7.90 -5.64 7.66
N TRP A 21 8.80 -6.59 7.87
CA TRP A 21 8.42 -7.94 8.28
C TRP A 21 8.24 -7.94 9.80
N VAL A 22 7.01 -7.67 10.26
CA VAL A 22 6.66 -7.81 11.67
C VAL A 22 6.51 -9.31 11.96
N HIS A 23 7.49 -9.90 12.63
CA HIS A 23 7.30 -11.22 13.24
C HIS A 23 6.50 -11.02 14.53
N ASN A 24 5.18 -10.91 14.44
CA ASN A 24 4.33 -10.95 15.64
C ASN A 24 4.43 -12.37 16.24
N ARG A 25 5.14 -12.47 17.36
CA ARG A 25 5.33 -13.71 18.14
C ARG A 25 4.91 -13.41 19.57
N TYR A 26 3.63 -13.57 19.86
CA TYR A 26 3.17 -13.82 21.22
C TYR A 26 3.39 -15.29 21.55
N GLU A 27 3.97 -15.58 22.71
CA GLU A 27 4.23 -16.93 23.19
C GLU A 27 3.67 -17.11 24.60
N ALA A 28 3.30 -18.35 24.94
CA ALA A 28 2.89 -18.71 26.29
C ALA A 28 4.10 -19.21 27.09
N ARG A 29 4.27 -18.72 28.32
CA ARG A 29 5.27 -19.24 29.26
C ARG A 29 4.66 -19.57 30.62
N GLN A 30 5.28 -20.53 31.30
CA GLN A 30 4.90 -20.90 32.66
C GLN A 30 5.67 -20.07 33.69
N LEU A 31 4.96 -19.59 34.70
CA LEU A 31 5.50 -18.86 35.84
C LEU A 31 5.87 -19.81 36.99
N ALA A 32 6.68 -19.31 37.92
CA ALA A 32 7.14 -20.09 39.08
C ALA A 32 6.00 -20.55 40.02
N ASP A 33 4.85 -19.86 39.99
CA ASP A 33 3.64 -20.22 40.75
C ASP A 33 2.75 -21.25 40.02
N GLY A 34 3.19 -21.74 38.85
CA GLY A 34 2.48 -22.70 38.03
C GLY A 34 1.42 -22.09 37.11
N ALA A 35 1.14 -20.79 37.24
CA ALA A 35 0.28 -20.07 36.31
C ALA A 35 0.98 -19.86 34.96
N TRP A 36 0.20 -19.55 33.94
CA TRP A 36 0.69 -19.27 32.59
C TRP A 36 0.40 -17.82 32.22
N GLU A 37 1.26 -17.22 31.42
CA GLU A 37 1.05 -15.89 30.87
C GLU A 37 1.43 -15.87 29.39
N VAL A 38 0.84 -14.93 28.65
CA VAL A 38 1.18 -14.66 27.25
C VAL A 38 2.03 -13.40 27.21
N TYR A 39 3.17 -13.48 26.56
CA TYR A 39 4.10 -12.36 26.45
C TYR A 39 4.49 -12.14 24.99
N HIS A 40 4.76 -10.87 24.65
CA HIS A 40 5.31 -10.50 23.37
C HIS A 40 6.81 -10.77 23.35
N THR A 41 7.30 -11.52 22.36
CA THR A 41 8.72 -11.98 22.35
C THR A 41 9.72 -10.89 22.00
N VAL A 42 9.29 -9.73 21.49
CA VAL A 42 10.18 -8.64 21.06
C VAL A 42 10.48 -7.67 22.20
N ASP A 43 9.45 -7.21 22.92
CA ASP A 43 9.59 -6.23 24.01
C ASP A 43 9.37 -6.83 25.40
N GLY A 44 8.95 -8.10 25.49
CA GLY A 44 8.67 -8.77 26.75
C GLY A 44 7.42 -8.28 27.47
N SER A 45 6.58 -7.46 26.83
CA SER A 45 5.30 -7.02 27.37
C SER A 45 4.38 -8.21 27.61
N VAL A 46 3.64 -8.18 28.71
CA VAL A 46 2.75 -9.26 29.14
C VAL A 46 1.31 -8.80 28.98
N GLU A 47 0.51 -9.59 28.27
CA GLU A 47 -0.93 -9.37 28.21
C GLU A 47 -1.54 -9.82 29.53
N GLY A 48 -2.23 -8.89 30.20
CA GLY A 48 -2.55 -8.90 31.65
C GLY A 48 -3.48 -10.01 32.17
N VAL A 49 -3.61 -11.12 31.45
CA VAL A 49 -4.41 -12.29 31.85
C VAL A 49 -3.47 -13.42 32.24
N ARG A 50 -3.58 -13.86 33.50
CA ARG A 50 -2.98 -15.12 33.95
C ARG A 50 -3.92 -16.27 33.61
N TYR A 51 -3.37 -17.32 33.01
CA TYR A 51 -4.08 -18.52 32.60
C TYR A 51 -3.79 -19.66 33.57
N ALA A 52 -4.83 -20.45 33.89
CA ALA A 52 -4.70 -21.59 34.81
C ALA A 52 -4.09 -22.82 34.14
N SER A 53 -4.09 -22.87 32.80
CA SER A 53 -3.57 -24.00 32.04
C SER A 53 -2.75 -23.58 30.82
N LYS A 54 -1.80 -24.44 30.45
CA LYS A 54 -0.99 -24.31 29.23
C LYS A 54 -1.86 -24.16 27.99
N ILE A 55 -2.93 -24.96 27.89
CA ILE A 55 -3.82 -24.99 26.72
C ILE A 55 -4.53 -23.65 26.52
N GLU A 56 -5.00 -23.02 27.60
CA GLU A 56 -5.65 -21.72 27.53
C GLU A 56 -4.67 -20.62 27.14
N ALA A 57 -3.46 -20.64 27.71
CA ALA A 57 -2.41 -19.68 27.37
C ALA A 57 -1.95 -19.82 25.90
N GLU A 58 -1.73 -21.04 25.41
CA GLU A 58 -1.36 -21.29 24.02
C GLU A 58 -2.48 -20.90 23.04
N LYS A 59 -3.74 -21.16 23.39
CA LYS A 59 -4.89 -20.70 22.58
C LYS A 59 -4.97 -19.19 22.54
N ALA A 60 -4.75 -18.51 23.67
CA ALA A 60 -4.74 -17.06 23.72
C ALA A 60 -3.58 -16.48 22.91
N ALA A 61 -2.35 -16.99 23.06
CA ALA A 61 -1.20 -16.59 22.26
C ALA A 61 -1.46 -16.75 20.76
N LYS A 62 -2.09 -17.87 20.35
CA LYS A 62 -2.50 -18.08 18.97
C LYS A 62 -3.51 -17.04 18.49
N LEU A 63 -4.54 -16.76 19.29
CA LEU A 63 -5.55 -15.75 18.96
C LEU A 63 -4.92 -14.35 18.81
N PHE A 64 -4.03 -13.96 19.73
CA PHE A 64 -3.30 -12.70 19.64
C PHE A 64 -2.43 -12.61 18.39
N ASN A 65 -1.74 -13.70 18.03
CA ASN A 65 -0.98 -13.76 16.77
C ASN A 65 -1.89 -13.66 15.54
N GLU A 66 -3.06 -14.31 15.54
CA GLU A 66 -4.04 -14.23 14.45
C GLU A 66 -4.64 -12.82 14.31
N ASP A 67 -5.00 -12.17 15.42
CA ASP A 67 -5.54 -10.81 15.42
C ASP A 67 -4.48 -9.77 15.03
N ALA A 68 -3.25 -9.93 15.51
CA ALA A 68 -2.13 -9.08 15.12
C ALA A 68 -1.75 -9.29 13.64
N ALA A 69 -1.87 -10.51 13.12
CA ALA A 69 -1.70 -10.79 11.69
C ALA A 69 -2.83 -10.17 10.84
N LYS A 70 -4.08 -10.23 11.30
CA LYS A 70 -5.20 -9.54 10.63
C LYS A 70 -5.06 -8.03 10.69
N ALA A 71 -4.63 -7.47 11.82
CA ALA A 71 -4.37 -6.04 11.96
C ALA A 71 -3.21 -5.61 11.05
N ALA A 72 -2.12 -6.39 10.99
CA ALA A 72 -1.02 -6.15 10.05
C ALA A 72 -1.47 -6.28 8.58
N ALA A 73 -2.33 -7.25 8.26
CA ALA A 73 -2.88 -7.43 6.92
C ALA A 73 -3.85 -6.30 6.53
N ALA A 74 -4.64 -5.79 7.48
CA ALA A 74 -5.51 -4.64 7.29
C ALA A 74 -4.70 -3.33 7.18
N LEU A 75 -3.61 -3.20 7.94
CA LEU A 75 -2.62 -2.14 7.75
C LEU A 75 -1.87 -2.30 6.42
N ALA A 76 -1.77 -3.52 5.89
CA ALA A 76 -1.24 -3.81 4.57
C ALA A 76 -2.29 -3.70 3.46
N GLU A 77 -3.54 -3.30 3.73
CA GLU A 77 -4.55 -3.07 2.69
C GLU A 77 -4.03 -1.98 1.75
N ASN A 78 -3.81 -2.35 0.47
CA ASN A 78 -3.12 -1.53 -0.53
C ASN A 78 -1.74 -1.01 -0.07
N GLY A 79 -1.00 -1.78 0.73
CA GLY A 79 0.31 -1.40 1.25
C GLY A 79 0.29 -0.19 2.20
N GLY A 80 -0.78 -0.07 2.99
CA GLY A 80 -0.96 1.03 3.95
C GLY A 80 -1.65 2.26 3.39
N LEU A 81 -2.02 2.25 2.10
CA LEU A 81 -2.80 3.32 1.48
C LEU A 81 -4.29 3.29 1.88
N GLY A 82 -4.74 2.23 2.56
CA GLY A 82 -6.12 2.09 3.01
C GLY A 82 -7.07 1.77 1.86
N LYS A 83 -8.36 2.02 2.06
CA LYS A 83 -9.41 1.59 1.13
C LYS A 83 -9.53 2.50 -0.09
N LEU A 84 -10.02 1.93 -1.17
CA LEU A 84 -10.45 2.71 -2.34
C LEU A 84 -11.75 3.45 -2.00
N VAL A 85 -11.72 4.77 -2.18
CA VAL A 85 -12.87 5.66 -2.00
C VAL A 85 -13.24 6.23 -3.36
N LYS A 86 -14.49 6.03 -3.77
CA LYS A 86 -14.99 6.53 -5.04
C LYS A 86 -15.16 8.06 -5.03
N VAL A 87 -14.67 8.72 -6.06
CA VAL A 87 -14.85 10.16 -6.28
C VAL A 87 -16.02 10.36 -7.23
N HIS A 88 -16.94 11.25 -6.86
CA HIS A 88 -18.20 11.46 -7.60
C HIS A 88 -18.02 12.51 -8.69
N SER A 89 -17.34 12.14 -9.77
CA SER A 89 -17.25 12.92 -11.02
C SER A 89 -17.45 11.97 -12.22
N PRO A 90 -18.37 12.22 -13.15
CA PRO A 90 -18.54 11.37 -14.33
C PRO A 90 -17.34 11.52 -15.30
N ASP A 91 -16.60 10.43 -15.52
CA ASP A 91 -15.55 10.35 -16.55
C ASP A 91 -15.68 9.02 -17.30
N SER A 92 -16.11 9.11 -18.57
CA SER A 92 -16.33 7.94 -19.42
C SER A 92 -15.04 7.21 -19.76
N ALA A 93 -13.90 7.91 -19.86
CA ALA A 93 -12.61 7.31 -20.16
C ALA A 93 -12.10 6.53 -18.94
N ALA A 94 -12.28 7.07 -17.73
CA ALA A 94 -11.96 6.37 -16.49
C ALA A 94 -12.78 5.07 -16.33
N ASP A 95 -14.09 5.12 -16.61
CA ASP A 95 -14.97 3.96 -16.56
C ASP A 95 -14.59 2.88 -17.59
N ALA A 96 -14.27 3.28 -18.82
CA ALA A 96 -13.83 2.37 -19.87
C ALA A 96 -12.48 1.74 -19.55
N LEU A 97 -11.54 2.51 -18.99
CA LEU A 97 -10.23 2.03 -18.57
C LEU A 97 -10.35 1.00 -17.43
N ALA A 98 -11.17 1.28 -16.42
CA ALA A 98 -11.41 0.36 -15.32
C ALA A 98 -12.04 -0.94 -15.81
N LYS A 99 -13.03 -0.87 -16.72
CA LYS A 99 -13.63 -2.06 -17.34
C LYS A 99 -12.60 -2.91 -18.07
N ARG A 100 -11.66 -2.27 -18.78
CA ARG A 100 -10.59 -2.96 -19.52
C ARG A 100 -9.56 -3.61 -18.59
N LEU A 101 -9.23 -2.94 -17.48
CA LEU A 101 -8.25 -3.44 -16.51
C LEU A 101 -8.86 -4.37 -15.44
N GLY A 102 -10.19 -4.55 -15.44
CA GLY A 102 -10.90 -5.31 -14.41
C GLY A 102 -10.83 -4.64 -13.03
N GLY A 103 -10.81 -3.31 -12.98
CA GLY A 103 -10.63 -2.52 -11.76
C GLY A 103 -11.80 -1.60 -11.42
N GLU A 104 -11.55 -0.73 -10.45
CA GLU A 104 -12.46 0.34 -10.05
C GLU A 104 -12.04 1.66 -10.68
N SER A 105 -13.01 2.39 -11.25
CA SER A 105 -12.78 3.72 -11.82
C SER A 105 -12.96 4.82 -10.77
N ARG A 106 -12.25 5.93 -10.98
CA ARG A 106 -12.45 7.19 -10.24
C ARG A 106 -12.32 7.00 -8.74
N VAL A 107 -11.16 6.49 -8.35
CA VAL A 107 -10.88 6.13 -6.96
C VAL A 107 -9.70 6.91 -6.43
N LYS A 108 -9.77 7.22 -5.13
CA LYS A 108 -8.64 7.67 -4.34
C LYS A 108 -8.38 6.66 -3.24
N PHE A 109 -7.14 6.58 -2.78
CA PHE A 109 -6.82 5.81 -1.59
C PHE A 109 -7.14 6.64 -0.34
N SER A 110 -7.79 6.05 0.67
CA SER A 110 -8.22 6.77 1.87
C SER A 110 -7.07 7.39 2.65
N ASN A 111 -5.93 6.69 2.70
CA ASN A 111 -4.71 7.11 3.40
C ASN A 111 -3.57 7.42 2.42
N GLY A 112 -3.87 7.44 1.11
CA GLY A 112 -2.89 7.74 0.07
C GLY A 112 -2.80 9.24 -0.25
N PRO A 113 -2.09 9.61 -1.32
CA PRO A 113 -2.08 10.99 -1.78
C PRO A 113 -3.51 11.42 -2.12
N GLY A 114 -3.83 12.68 -1.86
CA GLY A 114 -5.17 13.25 -2.14
C GLY A 114 -5.54 13.34 -3.63
N ASN A 115 -4.75 12.73 -4.51
CA ASN A 115 -4.96 12.69 -5.95
C ASN A 115 -5.95 11.58 -6.31
N GLU A 116 -6.81 11.88 -7.28
CA GLU A 116 -7.69 10.89 -7.91
C GLU A 116 -6.92 10.08 -8.95
N PHE A 117 -7.23 8.79 -9.04
CA PHE A 117 -6.74 7.89 -10.07
C PHE A 117 -7.91 7.48 -10.97
N ASP A 118 -7.65 7.45 -12.28
CA ASP A 118 -8.68 7.16 -13.28
C ASP A 118 -9.16 5.70 -13.16
N ALA A 119 -8.24 4.76 -12.92
CA ALA A 119 -8.58 3.39 -12.59
C ALA A 119 -7.55 2.73 -11.66
N VAL A 120 -8.00 1.87 -10.76
CA VAL A 120 -7.12 0.98 -9.98
C VAL A 120 -7.66 -0.45 -10.08
N SER A 121 -6.81 -1.38 -10.48
CA SER A 121 -7.13 -2.82 -10.51
C SER A 121 -6.21 -3.57 -9.55
N ASP A 122 -6.33 -4.90 -9.49
CA ASP A 122 -5.46 -5.74 -8.66
C ASP A 122 -3.98 -5.62 -9.04
N LEU A 123 -3.68 -5.33 -10.31
CA LEU A 123 -2.32 -5.28 -10.84
C LEU A 123 -1.83 -3.86 -11.13
N TYR A 124 -2.73 -2.90 -11.32
CA TYR A 124 -2.38 -1.61 -11.89
C TYR A 124 -2.95 -0.43 -11.11
N VAL A 125 -2.16 0.63 -10.99
CA VAL A 125 -2.64 1.99 -10.70
C VAL A 125 -2.55 2.76 -11.99
N ALA A 126 -3.70 3.15 -12.54
CA ALA A 126 -3.83 3.57 -13.91
C ALA A 126 -4.31 5.02 -14.05
N GLN A 127 -3.84 5.64 -15.12
CA GLN A 127 -4.29 6.95 -15.57
C GLN A 127 -4.60 6.95 -17.05
N SER A 128 -5.64 7.69 -17.44
CA SER A 128 -6.00 7.99 -18.80
C SER A 128 -5.67 9.44 -19.14
N LYS A 129 -5.20 9.68 -20.36
CA LYS A 129 -4.90 11.01 -20.91
C LYS A 129 -5.34 11.08 -22.38
N PRO A 130 -5.68 12.28 -22.88
CA PRO A 130 -6.06 12.44 -24.28
C PRO A 130 -4.88 12.21 -25.24
N ALA A 131 -5.18 12.04 -26.53
CA ALA A 131 -4.18 12.01 -27.59
C ALA A 131 -3.40 13.33 -27.69
N ASN A 132 -2.19 13.29 -28.25
CA ASN A 132 -1.32 14.47 -28.41
C ASN A 132 -0.98 15.21 -27.10
N PHE A 133 -1.08 14.52 -25.96
CA PHE A 133 -0.81 15.11 -24.66
C PHE A 133 0.63 15.63 -24.57
N VAL A 134 0.80 16.82 -23.99
CA VAL A 134 2.09 17.48 -23.80
C VAL A 134 2.46 17.46 -22.32
N VAL A 135 3.73 17.20 -22.03
CA VAL A 135 4.24 17.18 -20.66
C VAL A 135 4.08 18.55 -19.99
N ASN A 136 3.46 18.59 -18.82
CA ASN A 136 3.31 19.79 -18.01
C ASN A 136 3.62 19.50 -16.52
N LYS A 137 3.60 20.53 -15.66
CA LYS A 137 3.89 20.34 -14.23
C LYS A 137 2.89 19.38 -13.58
N VAL A 138 1.61 19.53 -13.88
CA VAL A 138 0.53 18.69 -13.34
C VAL A 138 0.75 17.23 -13.68
N PHE A 139 1.11 16.92 -14.93
CA PHE A 139 1.44 15.57 -15.37
C PHE A 139 2.62 14.98 -14.60
N ARG A 140 3.67 15.77 -14.33
CA ARG A 140 4.82 15.28 -13.56
C ARG A 140 4.44 14.93 -12.13
N ASP A 141 3.67 15.79 -11.47
CA ASP A 141 3.20 15.56 -10.11
C ASP A 141 2.26 14.35 -10.04
N GLN A 142 1.38 14.22 -11.03
CA GLN A 142 0.43 13.12 -11.14
C GLN A 142 1.12 11.79 -11.52
N ALA A 143 2.09 11.81 -12.43
CA ALA A 143 2.91 10.64 -12.76
C ALA A 143 3.69 10.18 -11.53
N LYS A 144 4.37 11.10 -10.83
CA LYS A 144 5.06 10.83 -9.57
C LYS A 144 4.15 10.11 -8.57
N ALA A 145 2.96 10.65 -8.32
CA ALA A 145 1.99 10.06 -7.41
C ALA A 145 1.57 8.65 -7.86
N THR A 146 1.35 8.41 -9.16
CA THR A 146 1.03 7.07 -9.66
C THR A 146 2.18 6.08 -9.47
N PHE A 147 3.43 6.46 -9.70
CA PHE A 147 4.57 5.59 -9.42
C PHE A 147 4.67 5.23 -7.94
N GLU A 148 4.61 6.23 -7.06
CA GLU A 148 4.74 6.03 -5.61
C GLU A 148 3.59 5.17 -5.06
N THR A 149 2.35 5.48 -5.43
CA THR A 149 1.17 4.69 -5.06
C THR A 149 1.21 3.27 -5.64
N ALA A 150 1.64 3.11 -6.89
CA ALA A 150 1.78 1.79 -7.49
C ALA A 150 2.77 0.94 -6.69
N ILE A 151 3.97 1.46 -6.43
CA ILE A 151 5.02 0.77 -5.66
C ILE A 151 4.54 0.44 -4.25
N GLN A 152 4.00 1.43 -3.54
CA GLN A 152 3.52 1.25 -2.18
C GLN A 152 2.43 0.18 -2.12
N SER A 153 1.53 0.17 -3.09
CA SER A 153 0.43 -0.77 -3.16
C SER A 153 0.77 -2.14 -3.75
N GLY A 154 2.03 -2.35 -4.17
CA GLY A 154 2.48 -3.59 -4.81
C GLY A 154 2.01 -3.77 -6.27
N ARG A 155 1.59 -2.68 -6.93
CA ARG A 155 1.05 -2.65 -8.29
C ARG A 155 2.02 -2.03 -9.28
N LYS A 156 1.70 -2.12 -10.57
CA LYS A 156 2.44 -1.46 -11.65
C LYS A 156 1.77 -0.15 -12.07
N PRO A 157 2.55 0.91 -12.33
CA PRO A 157 2.00 2.14 -12.88
C PRO A 157 1.60 1.93 -14.34
N TYR A 158 0.38 2.33 -14.70
CA TYR A 158 -0.20 2.14 -16.02
C TYR A 158 -0.66 3.49 -16.58
N PHE A 159 -0.18 3.86 -17.77
CA PHE A 159 -0.52 5.11 -18.44
C PHE A 159 -1.17 4.80 -19.78
N HIS A 160 -2.46 5.08 -19.86
CA HIS A 160 -3.25 5.04 -21.08
C HIS A 160 -3.28 6.42 -21.74
N PHE A 161 -3.15 6.43 -23.07
CA PHE A 161 -3.41 7.58 -23.90
C PHE A 161 -4.38 7.21 -25.03
N GLU A 162 -5.39 8.05 -25.30
CA GLU A 162 -6.35 7.90 -26.43
C GLU A 162 -5.70 8.00 -27.83
N GLY A 163 -4.37 7.97 -27.88
CA GLY A 163 -3.53 8.07 -29.07
C GLY A 163 -2.09 8.43 -28.66
N PRO A 164 -1.13 8.41 -29.59
CA PRO A 164 0.26 8.69 -29.28
C PRO A 164 0.44 10.07 -28.60
N PRO A 165 1.05 10.13 -27.40
CA PRO A 165 1.39 11.40 -26.76
C PRO A 165 2.65 12.01 -27.37
N HIS A 166 2.99 13.24 -26.97
CA HIS A 166 4.25 13.84 -27.38
C HIS A 166 5.45 13.04 -26.86
N ARG A 167 6.56 12.99 -27.62
CA ARG A 167 7.75 12.20 -27.26
C ARG A 167 8.33 12.56 -25.89
N ASP A 168 8.17 13.80 -25.45
CA ASP A 168 8.66 14.25 -24.14
C ASP A 168 7.92 13.60 -22.97
N VAL A 169 6.65 13.22 -23.17
CA VAL A 169 5.86 12.48 -22.18
C VAL A 169 6.45 11.07 -22.00
N LEU A 170 6.72 10.38 -23.10
CA LEU A 170 7.33 9.05 -23.09
C LEU A 170 8.71 9.07 -22.43
N ARG A 171 9.56 10.04 -22.82
CA ARG A 171 10.89 10.22 -22.21
C ARG A 171 10.77 10.42 -20.69
N LYS A 172 9.76 11.16 -20.24
CA LYS A 172 9.57 11.43 -18.81
C LYS A 172 9.08 10.20 -18.05
N LEU A 173 8.18 9.41 -18.62
CA LEU A 173 7.75 8.15 -18.03
C LEU A 173 8.89 7.13 -17.94
N GLU A 174 9.73 7.06 -18.96
CA GLU A 174 10.93 6.23 -18.95
C GLU A 174 11.93 6.68 -17.88
N GLU A 175 12.15 7.99 -17.73
CA GLU A 175 13.00 8.57 -16.68
C GLU A 175 12.49 8.19 -15.29
N TYR A 176 11.17 8.31 -15.05
CA TYR A 176 10.57 7.87 -13.79
C TYR A 176 10.69 6.37 -13.58
N GLY A 177 10.49 5.56 -14.62
CA GLY A 177 10.65 4.12 -14.52
C GLY A 177 12.06 3.70 -14.12
N LYS A 178 13.09 4.35 -14.70
CA LYS A 178 14.49 4.14 -14.29
C LYS A 178 14.74 4.62 -12.87
N ARG A 179 14.21 5.80 -12.50
CA ARG A 179 14.41 6.39 -11.17
C ARG A 179 13.83 5.52 -10.05
N TYR A 180 12.64 4.98 -10.27
CA TYR A 180 11.93 4.17 -9.27
C TYR A 180 12.18 2.66 -9.41
N GLY A 181 12.93 2.22 -10.43
CA GLY A 181 13.21 0.81 -10.68
C GLY A 181 11.98 0.00 -11.10
N VAL A 182 10.95 0.64 -11.66
CA VAL A 182 9.70 0.00 -12.09
C VAL A 182 9.37 0.42 -13.51
N GLU A 183 9.22 -0.54 -14.42
CA GLU A 183 8.81 -0.25 -15.80
C GLU A 183 7.29 0.04 -15.86
N PRO A 184 6.88 1.27 -16.29
CA PRO A 184 5.47 1.57 -16.47
C PRO A 184 4.92 0.87 -17.71
N VAL A 185 3.65 0.49 -17.64
CA VAL A 185 2.91 0.07 -18.84
C VAL A 185 2.38 1.32 -19.54
N ILE A 186 2.70 1.46 -20.82
CA ILE A 186 2.23 2.58 -21.65
C ILE A 186 1.35 2.01 -22.77
N ASP A 187 0.09 2.41 -22.79
CA ASP A 187 -0.90 1.95 -23.77
C ASP A 187 -1.44 3.13 -24.59
N PHE A 188 -1.55 2.92 -25.91
CA PHE A 188 -2.08 3.90 -26.87
C PHE A 188 -3.39 3.44 -27.53
N THR A 189 -3.95 2.33 -27.06
CA THR A 189 -5.14 1.70 -27.64
C THR A 189 -6.38 2.43 -27.14
N PRO A 190 -7.14 3.11 -28.02
CA PRO A 190 -8.29 3.91 -27.63
C PRO A 190 -9.35 3.13 -26.84
N LEU A 191 -10.04 3.81 -25.95
CA LEU A 191 -11.11 3.25 -25.11
C LEU A 191 -12.47 3.45 -25.80
N ASN A 192 -12.63 2.86 -26.98
CA ASN A 192 -13.88 2.93 -27.76
C ASN A 192 -14.96 1.98 -27.23
#